data_AF-A0A6G0AJG3-F1
#
_entry.id   AF-A0A6G0AJG3-F1
#
_cell.length_a   1.000
_cell.length_b   1.000
_cell.length_c   1.000
_cell.angle_alpha   90.00
_cell.angle_beta   90.00
_cell.angle_gamma   90.00
#
_symmetry.space_group_name_H-M   'P 1'
#
loop_
_entity.id
_entity.type
_entity.pdbx_description
1 polymer ?
#
loop_
_entity_poly.entity_id
_entity_poly.type
_entity_poly.pdbx_seq_one_letter_code
_entity_poly.pdbx_strand_id
1 'polypeptide(L)'
;MISNINRAFVTLTFLSIILLSGCEDDSILNSSNSNLLDKIFVDINSKTFEFGTEDYPFRDIDKALSVAVEGSVIKIAKGTYAFSDGKLILKPGVSLEGEDPFNTIIKGDLIDENNSSLPLYINNITFDNLKFDRPLYSSNKFNEFIISNCKCNSINVRFDSNDPATLYSFSITNNDVAEKIYLHHGDGLWNNLNYIKKNRVAGGIYLENGKKSIVYVDSNYVEGVIKNTSGVETESYLRFNNVHGRIIDSLEYWTDWASNIIYKNKIFYEQYFPETTLSAIQHYGASVGILDNQIDVIYGSAINVVVESYAGLERNSIHIERSYPNADSSKVYYGMKIISNKCEIRQNFIRGGDFGIYLNSESSFVDRNQINSECGMYTNSNGDFFENIIFASKEEALVVDGAAGRFSNNSFTGHRSSIKIINAKNLVTNNVIDFGGGSFNSYGNNIFICELGFNVVVESCSSTVSTIFAKYNKWNHNTESDINEFDIYDGNDQPGLSIVNFMPFIE
;
A
#
# COMPACT_ATOMS: atom_id res chain seq x y z
N MET A 1 -13.53 30.74 -4.42
CA MET A 1 -14.33 30.19 -5.54
C MET A 1 -13.41 29.39 -6.47
N ILE A 2 -12.75 28.35 -5.94
CA ILE A 2 -11.83 27.46 -6.66
C ILE A 2 -11.99 26.09 -6.00
N SER A 3 -12.55 25.10 -6.70
CA SER A 3 -12.78 23.75 -6.14
C SER A 3 -13.09 22.66 -7.18
N ASN A 4 -13.75 23.03 -8.30
CA ASN A 4 -14.39 22.02 -9.17
C ASN A 4 -13.58 21.65 -10.43
N ILE A 5 -12.45 22.32 -10.71
CA ILE A 5 -11.68 22.09 -11.95
C ILE A 5 -10.84 20.80 -11.86
N ASN A 6 -10.20 20.54 -10.73
CA ASN A 6 -9.24 19.42 -10.60
C ASN A 6 -9.90 18.03 -10.63
N ARG A 7 -11.22 17.92 -10.38
CA ARG A 7 -11.93 16.62 -10.46
C ARG A 7 -12.24 16.18 -11.90
N ALA A 8 -12.26 17.10 -12.88
CA ALA A 8 -12.61 16.76 -14.26
C ALA A 8 -11.45 16.09 -15.02
N PHE A 9 -10.21 16.51 -14.77
CA PHE A 9 -9.03 16.02 -15.49
C PHE A 9 -8.67 14.56 -15.19
N VAL A 10 -8.93 14.09 -13.97
CA VAL A 10 -8.65 12.69 -13.57
C VAL A 10 -9.57 11.69 -14.30
N THR A 11 -10.79 12.11 -14.67
CA THR A 11 -11.80 11.21 -15.26
C THR A 11 -11.74 11.14 -16.79
N LEU A 12 -11.34 12.21 -17.48
CA LEU A 12 -11.37 12.24 -18.95
C LEU A 12 -10.27 11.37 -19.60
N THR A 13 -9.06 11.38 -19.05
CA THR A 13 -7.90 10.69 -19.64
C THR A 13 -7.99 9.16 -19.54
N PHE A 14 -8.76 8.63 -18.60
CA PHE A 14 -8.96 7.18 -18.42
C PHE A 14 -10.01 6.56 -19.37
N LEU A 15 -10.86 7.38 -20.00
CA LEU A 15 -11.99 6.87 -20.81
C LEU A 15 -11.64 6.72 -22.30
N SER A 16 -10.65 7.46 -22.79
CA SER A 16 -10.25 7.49 -24.22
C SER A 16 -9.49 6.25 -24.69
N ILE A 17 -8.92 5.45 -23.78
CA ILE A 17 -8.14 4.25 -24.12
C ILE A 17 -9.04 3.00 -24.32
N ILE A 18 -10.28 3.03 -23.84
CA ILE A 18 -11.21 1.87 -23.83
C ILE A 18 -12.10 1.79 -25.09
N LEU A 19 -12.06 2.81 -25.97
CA LEU A 19 -13.00 2.96 -27.10
C LEU A 19 -12.38 2.82 -28.50
N LEU A 20 -11.22 2.18 -28.64
CA LEU A 20 -10.56 1.91 -29.94
C LEU A 20 -10.43 0.40 -30.23
N SER A 21 -11.56 -0.30 -30.20
CA SER A 21 -11.72 -1.58 -30.91
C SER A 21 -13.13 -1.64 -31.51
N GLY A 22 -13.25 -1.51 -32.83
CA GLY A 22 -14.55 -1.45 -33.49
C GLY A 22 -14.48 -1.37 -35.02
N CYS A 23 -15.19 -2.32 -35.65
CA CYS A 23 -15.34 -2.54 -37.10
C CYS A 23 -14.12 -3.16 -37.82
N GLU A 24 -14.44 -4.16 -38.65
CA GLU A 24 -13.50 -4.89 -39.51
C GLU A 24 -13.27 -4.15 -40.84
N ASP A 25 -12.29 -4.63 -41.63
CA ASP A 25 -12.38 -4.59 -43.09
C ASP A 25 -11.73 -5.87 -43.67
N ASP A 26 -12.48 -6.62 -44.49
CA ASP A 26 -12.18 -8.02 -44.82
C ASP A 26 -11.94 -8.18 -46.34
N SER A 27 -10.71 -8.51 -46.77
CA SER A 27 -10.43 -8.84 -48.19
C SER A 27 -9.14 -9.66 -48.47
N ILE A 28 -9.28 -10.98 -48.31
CA ILE A 28 -9.04 -11.98 -49.39
C ILE A 28 -7.68 -11.95 -50.14
N LEU A 29 -6.83 -12.92 -49.76
CA LEU A 29 -5.97 -13.79 -50.61
C LEU A 29 -5.01 -13.19 -51.68
N ASN A 30 -3.72 -13.58 -51.58
CA ASN A 30 -3.27 -14.67 -52.48
C ASN A 30 -2.05 -15.51 -52.01
N SER A 31 -2.23 -16.82 -52.14
CA SER A 31 -1.27 -17.94 -52.21
C SER A 31 0.23 -17.74 -51.91
N SER A 32 0.73 -18.46 -50.90
CA SER A 32 1.78 -19.47 -51.13
C SER A 32 1.67 -20.60 -50.09
N ASN A 33 1.91 -21.85 -50.49
CA ASN A 33 1.63 -23.01 -49.65
C ASN A 33 2.69 -23.22 -48.56
N SER A 34 2.29 -22.98 -47.31
CA SER A 34 2.81 -23.71 -46.15
C SER A 34 1.66 -23.99 -45.19
N ASN A 35 1.61 -25.17 -44.57
CA ASN A 35 0.55 -25.55 -43.64
C ASN A 35 0.82 -24.92 -42.26
N LEU A 36 0.71 -23.59 -42.19
CA LEU A 36 0.75 -22.83 -40.95
C LEU A 36 -0.50 -23.15 -40.14
N LEU A 37 -0.36 -24.08 -39.20
CA LEU A 37 -1.35 -24.28 -38.15
C LEU A 37 -1.15 -23.18 -37.09
N ASP A 38 -1.85 -22.06 -37.27
CA ASP A 38 -1.95 -21.00 -36.25
C ASP A 38 -2.52 -21.55 -34.93
N LYS A 39 -3.32 -22.63 -35.02
CA LYS A 39 -3.84 -23.42 -33.90
C LYS A 39 -3.46 -24.88 -34.09
N ILE A 40 -2.75 -25.44 -33.13
CA ILE A 40 -2.33 -26.86 -33.10
C ILE A 40 -3.04 -27.54 -31.93
N PHE A 41 -3.63 -28.70 -32.17
CA PHE A 41 -4.48 -29.40 -31.21
C PHE A 41 -3.76 -30.60 -30.57
N VAL A 42 -3.96 -30.77 -29.26
CA VAL A 42 -3.41 -31.87 -28.46
C VAL A 42 -4.52 -32.53 -27.63
N ASP A 43 -4.61 -33.85 -27.72
CA ASP A 43 -5.42 -34.71 -26.86
C ASP A 43 -4.70 -36.03 -26.60
N ILE A 44 -4.22 -36.24 -25.37
CA ILE A 44 -3.57 -37.48 -24.94
C ILE A 44 -4.49 -38.72 -25.05
N ASN A 45 -5.81 -38.52 -25.02
CA ASN A 45 -6.80 -39.59 -25.09
C ASN A 45 -7.10 -40.02 -26.54
N SER A 46 -6.61 -39.26 -27.53
CA SER A 46 -6.96 -39.48 -28.94
C SER A 46 -6.49 -40.83 -29.44
N LYS A 47 -7.33 -41.47 -30.27
CA LYS A 47 -7.08 -42.77 -30.90
C LYS A 47 -6.87 -42.66 -32.41
N THR A 48 -6.79 -41.44 -32.93
CA THR A 48 -6.63 -41.16 -34.36
C THR A 48 -5.16 -41.24 -34.79
N PHE A 49 -4.93 -40.98 -36.08
CA PHE A 49 -3.66 -40.45 -36.57
C PHE A 49 -3.41 -39.04 -35.99
N GLU A 50 -2.15 -38.63 -35.94
CA GLU A 50 -1.72 -37.40 -35.30
C GLU A 50 -1.17 -36.42 -36.35
N PHE A 51 -1.98 -35.43 -36.73
CA PHE A 51 -1.61 -34.36 -37.69
C PHE A 51 -1.63 -32.95 -37.07
N GLY A 52 -2.13 -32.80 -35.83
CA GLY A 52 -2.21 -31.52 -35.11
C GLY A 52 -3.46 -30.71 -35.39
N THR A 53 -4.43 -31.25 -36.13
CA THR A 53 -5.74 -30.63 -36.37
C THR A 53 -6.77 -31.09 -35.34
N GLU A 54 -7.91 -30.41 -35.25
CA GLU A 54 -8.98 -30.73 -34.28
C GLU A 54 -9.49 -32.18 -34.41
N ASP A 55 -9.70 -32.68 -35.64
CA ASP A 55 -10.06 -34.08 -35.92
C ASP A 55 -8.92 -35.10 -35.70
N TYR A 56 -7.67 -34.65 -35.69
CA TYR A 56 -6.46 -35.50 -35.69
C TYR A 56 -5.36 -34.90 -34.79
N PRO A 57 -5.62 -34.68 -33.49
CA PRO A 57 -4.70 -33.98 -32.60
C PRO A 57 -3.44 -34.81 -32.35
N PHE A 58 -2.37 -34.15 -31.89
CA PHE A 58 -1.23 -34.85 -31.31
C PHE A 58 -1.60 -35.45 -29.96
N ARG A 59 -1.03 -36.60 -29.60
CA ARG A 59 -1.15 -37.14 -28.22
C ARG A 59 -0.17 -36.51 -27.23
N ASP A 60 0.77 -35.71 -27.75
CA ASP A 60 1.97 -35.25 -27.07
C ASP A 60 2.21 -33.77 -27.36
N ILE A 61 2.47 -32.98 -26.31
CA ILE A 61 2.73 -31.55 -26.39
C ILE A 61 4.12 -31.30 -27.00
N ASP A 62 5.12 -32.14 -26.74
CA ASP A 62 6.47 -31.96 -27.33
C ASP A 62 6.40 -32.10 -28.85
N LYS A 63 5.56 -33.02 -29.34
CA LYS A 63 5.32 -33.19 -30.78
C LYS A 63 4.55 -32.02 -31.38
N ALA A 64 3.54 -31.49 -30.69
CA ALA A 64 2.84 -30.27 -31.11
C ALA A 64 3.77 -29.05 -31.16
N LEU A 65 4.57 -28.86 -30.12
CA LEU A 65 5.61 -27.83 -30.05
C LEU A 65 6.67 -28.03 -31.15
N SER A 66 7.03 -29.26 -31.51
CA SER A 66 8.02 -29.53 -32.57
C SER A 66 7.60 -28.95 -33.93
N VAL A 67 6.30 -29.02 -34.28
CA VAL A 67 5.76 -28.47 -35.53
C VAL A 67 5.24 -27.03 -35.41
N ALA A 68 5.03 -26.53 -34.19
CA ALA A 68 4.65 -25.14 -33.94
C ALA A 68 5.65 -24.14 -34.55
N VAL A 69 5.14 -23.08 -35.15
CA VAL A 69 5.94 -21.91 -35.58
C VAL A 69 5.89 -20.85 -34.50
N GLU A 70 6.71 -19.81 -34.65
CA GLU A 70 6.69 -18.66 -33.73
C GLU A 70 5.29 -18.01 -33.73
N GLY A 71 4.72 -17.81 -32.54
CA GLY A 71 3.35 -17.28 -32.37
C GLY A 71 2.18 -18.26 -32.53
N SER A 72 2.40 -19.54 -32.83
CA SER A 72 1.33 -20.56 -32.84
C SER A 72 0.65 -20.69 -31.47
N VAL A 73 -0.65 -21.02 -31.46
CA VAL A 73 -1.40 -21.39 -30.24
C VAL A 73 -1.56 -22.91 -30.17
N ILE A 74 -1.14 -23.53 -29.06
CA ILE A 74 -1.39 -24.94 -28.76
C ILE A 74 -2.66 -25.05 -27.91
N LYS A 75 -3.71 -25.65 -28.48
CA LYS A 75 -4.97 -26.00 -27.82
C LYS A 75 -4.83 -27.38 -27.16
N ILE A 76 -5.09 -27.47 -25.86
CA ILE A 76 -4.81 -28.67 -25.06
C ILE A 76 -6.09 -29.20 -24.40
N ALA A 77 -6.63 -30.29 -24.93
CA ALA A 77 -7.75 -31.01 -24.35
C ALA A 77 -7.40 -31.58 -22.97
N LYS A 78 -8.40 -31.78 -22.11
CA LYS A 78 -8.25 -32.35 -20.77
C LYS A 78 -7.44 -33.64 -20.76
N GLY A 79 -6.50 -33.73 -19.83
CA GLY A 79 -5.52 -34.79 -19.76
C GLY A 79 -4.38 -34.45 -18.81
N THR A 80 -3.53 -35.43 -18.54
CA THR A 80 -2.30 -35.23 -17.76
C THR A 80 -1.10 -35.50 -18.66
N TYR A 81 -0.48 -34.42 -19.11
CA TYR A 81 0.70 -34.41 -19.97
C TYR A 81 1.95 -34.37 -19.09
N ALA A 82 3.03 -35.07 -19.45
CA ALA A 82 4.25 -35.17 -18.66
C ALA A 82 5.46 -35.44 -19.54
N PHE A 83 6.58 -34.78 -19.22
CA PHE A 83 7.84 -34.83 -19.98
C PHE A 83 8.90 -35.65 -19.23
N SER A 84 9.86 -36.26 -19.94
CA SER A 84 10.98 -36.98 -19.33
C SER A 84 11.85 -36.08 -18.44
N ASP A 85 12.00 -34.83 -18.85
CA ASP A 85 12.94 -33.86 -18.29
C ASP A 85 12.25 -32.88 -17.32
N GLY A 86 10.93 -33.05 -17.11
CA GLY A 86 10.11 -32.23 -16.21
C GLY A 86 9.94 -30.77 -16.66
N LYS A 87 10.19 -30.45 -17.93
CA LYS A 87 10.25 -29.07 -18.46
C LYS A 87 9.73 -28.99 -19.89
N LEU A 88 8.95 -27.95 -20.18
CA LEU A 88 8.51 -27.58 -21.53
C LEU A 88 9.07 -26.21 -21.89
N ILE A 89 10.04 -26.18 -22.82
CA ILE A 89 10.68 -24.93 -23.28
C ILE A 89 9.89 -24.39 -24.47
N LEU A 90 9.19 -23.27 -24.27
CA LEU A 90 8.35 -22.66 -25.29
C LEU A 90 9.18 -22.01 -26.40
N LYS A 91 8.75 -22.22 -27.64
CA LYS A 91 9.23 -21.47 -28.81
C LYS A 91 8.74 -20.02 -28.74
N PRO A 92 9.44 -19.06 -29.37
CA PRO A 92 9.03 -17.64 -29.48
C PRO A 92 7.53 -17.41 -29.63
N GLY A 93 6.88 -16.86 -28.60
CA GLY A 93 5.45 -16.54 -28.58
C GLY A 93 4.46 -17.72 -28.66
N VAL A 94 4.93 -18.97 -28.60
CA VAL A 94 4.04 -20.14 -28.68
C VAL A 94 3.21 -20.26 -27.41
N SER A 95 1.92 -20.03 -27.57
CA SER A 95 0.96 -19.84 -26.49
C SER A 95 0.22 -21.14 -26.15
N LEU A 96 -0.15 -21.33 -24.88
CA LEU A 96 -0.82 -22.55 -24.39
C LEU A 96 -2.23 -22.22 -23.88
N GLU A 97 -3.22 -22.96 -24.36
CA GLU A 97 -4.61 -22.78 -23.94
C GLU A 97 -5.31 -24.13 -23.69
N GLY A 98 -5.69 -24.37 -22.43
CA GLY A 98 -6.43 -25.57 -22.02
C GLY A 98 -7.95 -25.42 -22.10
N GLU A 99 -8.67 -26.55 -21.99
CA GLU A 99 -10.12 -26.55 -21.77
C GLU A 99 -10.47 -25.96 -20.39
N ASP A 100 -9.85 -26.49 -19.32
CA ASP A 100 -10.01 -25.99 -17.95
C ASP A 100 -8.79 -26.34 -17.07
N PRO A 101 -8.44 -25.51 -16.07
CA PRO A 101 -7.23 -25.69 -15.27
C PRO A 101 -7.27 -26.89 -14.32
N PHE A 102 -8.43 -27.47 -14.03
CA PHE A 102 -8.55 -28.61 -13.11
C PHE A 102 -8.33 -29.95 -13.83
N ASN A 103 -8.64 -30.03 -15.12
CA ASN A 103 -8.51 -31.25 -15.91
C ASN A 103 -7.44 -31.19 -17.02
N THR A 104 -7.01 -30.01 -17.49
CA THR A 104 -5.83 -29.86 -18.37
C THR A 104 -4.58 -29.61 -17.52
N ILE A 105 -3.82 -30.67 -17.26
CA ILE A 105 -2.66 -30.68 -16.37
C ILE A 105 -1.38 -30.95 -17.17
N ILE A 106 -0.44 -30.01 -17.09
CA ILE A 106 0.94 -30.15 -17.58
C ILE A 106 1.83 -30.43 -16.36
N LYS A 107 2.52 -31.57 -16.31
CA LYS A 107 3.49 -31.89 -15.25
C LYS A 107 4.88 -31.44 -15.66
N GLY A 108 5.40 -30.44 -14.98
CA GLY A 108 6.68 -29.80 -15.24
C GLY A 108 6.64 -28.28 -15.24
N ASP A 109 7.83 -27.69 -15.34
CA ASP A 109 8.01 -26.24 -15.49
C ASP A 109 7.73 -25.81 -16.93
N LEU A 110 7.04 -24.68 -17.10
CA LEU A 110 6.95 -23.93 -18.35
C LEU A 110 8.10 -22.92 -18.39
N ILE A 111 8.86 -22.90 -19.49
CA ILE A 111 10.04 -22.04 -19.64
C ILE A 111 9.94 -21.23 -20.93
N ASP A 112 9.94 -19.90 -20.82
CA ASP A 112 10.05 -18.97 -21.94
C ASP A 112 11.33 -18.13 -21.80
N GLU A 113 12.39 -18.57 -22.47
CA GLU A 113 13.74 -17.96 -22.44
C GLU A 113 14.29 -17.68 -23.86
N ASN A 114 13.47 -17.87 -24.90
CA ASN A 114 13.88 -17.64 -26.28
C ASN A 114 13.69 -16.17 -26.68
N ASN A 115 14.66 -15.59 -27.40
CA ASN A 115 14.63 -14.16 -27.74
C ASN A 115 13.47 -13.82 -28.69
N SER A 116 12.50 -13.01 -28.24
CA SER A 116 11.34 -12.63 -29.05
C SER A 116 10.57 -11.45 -28.49
N SER A 117 10.00 -10.63 -29.38
CA SER A 117 8.96 -9.63 -29.10
C SER A 117 7.53 -10.14 -29.33
N LEU A 118 7.32 -11.42 -29.63
CA LEU A 118 5.96 -11.96 -29.78
C LEU A 118 5.27 -12.09 -28.41
N PRO A 119 3.97 -11.77 -28.30
CA PRO A 119 3.22 -11.95 -27.07
C PRO A 119 3.14 -13.43 -26.68
N LEU A 120 2.78 -13.70 -25.43
CA LEU A 120 2.56 -15.05 -24.91
C LEU A 120 1.28 -15.08 -24.08
N TYR A 121 0.43 -16.05 -24.37
CA TYR A 121 -0.79 -16.34 -23.62
C TYR A 121 -0.67 -17.73 -22.99
N ILE A 122 -0.84 -17.82 -21.68
CA ILE A 122 -0.95 -19.08 -20.93
C ILE A 122 -2.30 -19.06 -20.19
N ASN A 123 -3.21 -19.94 -20.58
CA ASN A 123 -4.59 -19.90 -20.11
C ASN A 123 -5.21 -21.28 -19.83
N ASN A 124 -6.06 -21.37 -18.80
CA ASN A 124 -6.88 -22.55 -18.47
C ASN A 124 -6.08 -23.86 -18.24
N ILE A 125 -4.90 -23.81 -17.60
CA ILE A 125 -4.09 -25.01 -17.34
C ILE A 125 -3.55 -25.08 -15.90
N THR A 126 -3.27 -26.30 -15.42
CA THR A 126 -2.34 -26.53 -14.30
C THR A 126 -0.92 -26.75 -14.85
N PHE A 127 0.09 -26.15 -14.21
CA PHE A 127 1.52 -26.43 -14.42
C PHE A 127 2.29 -26.27 -13.11
N ASP A 128 3.53 -26.78 -13.01
CA ASP A 128 4.29 -26.70 -11.75
C ASP A 128 4.83 -25.27 -11.52
N ASN A 129 5.65 -24.75 -12.43
CA ASN A 129 6.15 -23.36 -12.37
C ASN A 129 6.15 -22.70 -13.74
N LEU A 130 6.12 -21.37 -13.77
CA LEU A 130 6.47 -20.58 -14.95
C LEU A 130 7.78 -19.83 -14.69
N LYS A 131 8.74 -19.98 -15.62
CA LYS A 131 9.95 -19.16 -15.75
C LYS A 131 9.86 -18.36 -17.05
N PHE A 132 9.63 -17.07 -16.94
CA PHE A 132 9.84 -16.12 -18.03
C PHE A 132 11.20 -15.44 -17.82
N ASP A 133 12.11 -15.57 -18.78
CA ASP A 133 13.52 -15.17 -18.67
C ASP A 133 14.11 -14.89 -20.07
N ARG A 134 13.37 -14.16 -20.91
CA ARG A 134 13.81 -13.86 -22.29
C ARG A 134 14.97 -12.86 -22.28
N PRO A 135 16.03 -13.08 -23.09
CA PRO A 135 17.03 -12.06 -23.35
C PRO A 135 16.44 -10.89 -24.14
N LEU A 136 17.16 -9.77 -24.16
CA LEU A 136 16.69 -8.51 -24.76
C LEU A 136 16.37 -8.60 -26.26
N TYR A 137 15.20 -8.05 -26.61
CA TYR A 137 14.78 -7.78 -27.98
C TYR A 137 14.54 -6.27 -28.15
N SER A 138 15.46 -5.59 -28.85
CA SER A 138 15.37 -4.14 -29.07
C SER A 138 14.25 -3.79 -30.06
N SER A 139 13.03 -3.61 -29.55
CA SER A 139 11.88 -3.17 -30.35
C SER A 139 11.02 -2.17 -29.60
N ASN A 140 10.65 -1.08 -30.29
CA ASN A 140 9.69 -0.07 -29.82
C ASN A 140 8.23 -0.61 -29.85
N LYS A 141 8.03 -1.90 -29.61
CA LYS A 141 6.72 -2.57 -29.54
C LYS A 141 6.40 -2.87 -28.09
N PHE A 142 5.14 -2.64 -27.74
CA PHE A 142 4.57 -3.01 -26.46
C PHE A 142 4.24 -4.50 -26.49
N ASN A 143 4.93 -5.29 -25.68
CA ASN A 143 4.80 -6.74 -25.67
C ASN A 143 3.93 -7.17 -24.49
N GLU A 144 2.73 -7.68 -24.78
CA GLU A 144 1.78 -8.15 -23.77
C GLU A 144 1.95 -9.65 -23.47
N PHE A 145 1.94 -9.99 -22.19
CA PHE A 145 2.02 -11.34 -21.67
C PHE A 145 0.88 -11.59 -20.70
N ILE A 146 0.03 -12.58 -20.98
CA ILE A 146 -1.15 -12.89 -20.18
C ILE A 146 -1.02 -14.30 -19.59
N ILE A 147 -1.17 -14.38 -18.26
CA ILE A 147 -1.26 -15.64 -17.53
C ILE A 147 -2.58 -15.63 -16.77
N SER A 148 -3.56 -16.40 -17.25
CA SER A 148 -4.94 -16.32 -16.78
C SER A 148 -5.59 -17.65 -16.48
N ASN A 149 -6.44 -17.69 -15.44
CA ASN A 149 -7.24 -18.86 -15.10
C ASN A 149 -6.41 -20.16 -14.90
N CYS A 150 -5.16 -20.04 -14.47
CA CYS A 150 -4.25 -21.16 -14.28
C CYS A 150 -4.08 -21.54 -12.80
N LYS A 151 -3.50 -22.71 -12.57
CA LYS A 151 -3.07 -23.16 -11.23
C LYS A 151 -1.59 -23.60 -11.27
N CYS A 152 -0.79 -23.12 -10.32
CA CYS A 152 0.63 -23.44 -10.27
C CYS A 152 1.25 -23.23 -8.88
N ASN A 153 2.52 -23.60 -8.73
CA ASN A 153 3.29 -23.29 -7.52
C ASN A 153 3.79 -21.83 -7.60
N SER A 154 4.63 -21.50 -8.59
CA SER A 154 5.18 -20.15 -8.75
C SER A 154 5.06 -19.60 -10.19
N ILE A 155 4.81 -18.29 -10.29
CA ILE A 155 5.03 -17.49 -11.52
C ILE A 155 6.24 -16.59 -11.29
N ASN A 156 7.32 -16.80 -12.05
CA ASN A 156 8.55 -16.01 -11.98
C ASN A 156 8.81 -15.35 -13.33
N VAL A 157 8.84 -14.02 -13.35
CA VAL A 157 9.26 -13.20 -14.49
C VAL A 157 10.56 -12.50 -14.13
N ARG A 158 11.56 -12.63 -15.00
CA ARG A 158 12.85 -11.97 -14.87
C ARG A 158 13.27 -11.34 -16.21
N PHE A 159 13.75 -10.10 -16.13
CA PHE A 159 14.56 -9.49 -17.17
C PHE A 159 15.70 -8.72 -16.51
N ASP A 160 16.94 -9.02 -16.88
CA ASP A 160 18.12 -8.27 -16.43
C ASP A 160 18.58 -7.37 -17.59
N SER A 161 18.20 -6.08 -17.55
CA SER A 161 18.36 -5.16 -18.69
C SER A 161 18.76 -3.74 -18.29
N ASN A 162 19.56 -3.13 -19.16
CA ASN A 162 20.00 -1.73 -19.10
C ASN A 162 19.43 -0.86 -20.25
N ASP A 163 18.47 -1.37 -21.04
CA ASP A 163 17.90 -0.67 -22.21
C ASP A 163 16.51 -0.05 -21.89
N PRO A 164 16.38 1.28 -21.86
CA PRO A 164 15.12 1.97 -21.56
C PRO A 164 14.12 2.02 -22.73
N ALA A 165 14.45 1.48 -23.91
CA ALA A 165 13.58 1.51 -25.08
C ALA A 165 12.54 0.37 -25.14
N THR A 166 12.65 -0.65 -24.27
CA THR A 166 11.83 -1.86 -24.33
C THR A 166 10.64 -1.79 -23.37
N LEU A 167 9.42 -2.02 -23.88
CA LEU A 167 8.16 -1.94 -23.13
C LEU A 167 7.53 -3.32 -22.93
N TYR A 168 7.41 -3.75 -21.67
CA TYR A 168 6.75 -5.00 -21.29
C TYR A 168 5.47 -4.76 -20.49
N SER A 169 4.47 -5.63 -20.71
CA SER A 169 3.21 -5.60 -20.00
C SER A 169 2.77 -7.00 -19.55
N PHE A 170 2.57 -7.18 -18.24
CA PHE A 170 2.16 -8.46 -17.66
C PHE A 170 0.75 -8.39 -17.07
N SER A 171 -0.12 -9.30 -17.51
CA SER A 171 -1.49 -9.45 -17.04
C SER A 171 -1.66 -10.83 -16.39
N ILE A 172 -1.42 -10.89 -15.07
CA ILE A 172 -1.52 -12.11 -14.27
C ILE A 172 -2.85 -12.09 -13.53
N THR A 173 -3.83 -12.86 -14.01
CA THR A 173 -5.23 -12.71 -13.58
C THR A 173 -5.96 -14.01 -13.26
N ASN A 174 -6.71 -14.01 -12.14
CA ASN A 174 -7.60 -15.12 -11.76
C ASN A 174 -6.89 -16.50 -11.62
N ASN A 175 -5.64 -16.52 -11.14
CA ASN A 175 -4.87 -17.76 -10.91
C ASN A 175 -4.89 -18.21 -9.44
N ASP A 176 -4.70 -19.51 -9.18
CA ASP A 176 -4.44 -20.08 -7.84
C ASP A 176 -2.95 -20.50 -7.75
N VAL A 177 -2.17 -19.73 -6.99
CA VAL A 177 -0.70 -19.79 -6.95
C VAL A 177 -0.25 -20.22 -5.55
N ALA A 178 0.29 -21.43 -5.44
CA ALA A 178 0.57 -22.08 -4.16
C ALA A 178 1.81 -21.53 -3.41
N GLU A 179 2.69 -20.81 -4.11
CA GLU A 179 3.85 -20.14 -3.52
C GLU A 179 3.79 -18.64 -3.83
N LYS A 180 4.26 -18.18 -5.01
CA LYS A 180 4.49 -16.75 -5.24
C LYS A 180 4.27 -16.28 -6.68
N ILE A 181 3.99 -14.98 -6.80
CA ILE A 181 4.18 -14.22 -8.04
C ILE A 181 5.40 -13.33 -7.83
N TYR A 182 6.40 -13.41 -8.71
CA TYR A 182 7.63 -12.63 -8.67
C TYR A 182 7.85 -11.94 -10.02
N LEU A 183 7.86 -10.61 -10.05
CA LEU A 183 8.21 -9.81 -11.22
C LEU A 183 9.50 -9.03 -10.94
N HIS A 184 10.58 -9.36 -11.65
CA HIS A 184 11.84 -8.61 -11.64
C HIS A 184 12.14 -8.05 -13.03
N HIS A 185 12.13 -6.72 -13.15
CA HIS A 185 12.58 -6.01 -14.35
C HIS A 185 13.76 -5.13 -13.91
N GLY A 186 14.98 -5.39 -14.39
CA GLY A 186 16.18 -4.69 -13.94
C GLY A 186 16.17 -3.17 -14.19
N ASP A 187 17.02 -2.46 -13.46
CA ASP A 187 17.03 -0.99 -13.26
C ASP A 187 16.95 -0.11 -14.52
N GLY A 188 17.32 -0.64 -15.68
CA GLY A 188 17.27 0.09 -16.95
C GLY A 188 16.00 -0.08 -17.78
N LEU A 189 15.10 -1.01 -17.45
CA LEU A 189 13.80 -1.13 -18.14
C LEU A 189 12.84 -0.03 -17.64
N TRP A 190 12.27 0.73 -18.57
CA TRP A 190 11.44 1.91 -18.26
C TRP A 190 9.99 1.73 -18.73
N ASN A 191 9.04 2.29 -17.98
CA ASN A 191 7.61 2.36 -18.35
C ASN A 191 6.89 1.00 -18.52
N ASN A 192 7.29 -0.02 -17.77
CA ASN A 192 6.60 -1.33 -17.76
C ASN A 192 5.19 -1.21 -17.14
N LEU A 193 4.24 -2.03 -17.60
CA LEU A 193 2.85 -2.01 -17.12
C LEU A 193 2.43 -3.36 -16.51
N ASN A 194 2.20 -3.40 -15.20
CA ASN A 194 1.92 -4.65 -14.49
C ASN A 194 0.51 -4.67 -13.91
N TYR A 195 -0.27 -5.70 -14.26
CA TYR A 195 -1.61 -5.96 -13.79
C TYR A 195 -1.67 -7.34 -13.10
N ILE A 196 -1.62 -7.36 -11.76
CA ILE A 196 -1.80 -8.57 -10.95
C ILE A 196 -3.19 -8.48 -10.30
N LYS A 197 -4.17 -9.25 -10.78
CA LYS A 197 -5.59 -9.06 -10.39
C LYS A 197 -6.35 -10.35 -10.09
N LYS A 198 -7.15 -10.35 -9.02
CA LYS A 198 -8.05 -11.46 -8.64
C LYS A 198 -7.37 -12.82 -8.44
N ASN A 199 -6.05 -12.86 -8.22
CA ASN A 199 -5.35 -14.11 -7.95
C ASN A 199 -5.53 -14.51 -6.48
N ARG A 200 -5.47 -15.82 -6.22
CA ARG A 200 -5.18 -16.37 -4.90
C ARG A 200 -3.69 -16.72 -4.85
N VAL A 201 -2.96 -16.20 -3.88
CA VAL A 201 -1.49 -16.40 -3.76
C VAL A 201 -1.15 -16.73 -2.31
N ALA A 202 -0.51 -17.87 -2.04
CA ALA A 202 -0.37 -18.39 -0.68
C ALA A 202 0.94 -18.03 0.07
N GLY A 203 1.96 -17.51 -0.63
CA GLY A 203 3.24 -17.09 -0.07
C GLY A 203 3.69 -15.66 -0.43
N GLY A 204 3.01 -14.98 -1.37
CA GLY A 204 3.15 -13.55 -1.60
C GLY A 204 3.32 -13.08 -3.04
N ILE A 205 3.19 -11.76 -3.22
CA ILE A 205 3.40 -11.04 -4.48
C ILE A 205 4.62 -10.13 -4.31
N TYR A 206 5.59 -10.26 -5.21
CA TYR A 206 6.90 -9.61 -5.15
C TYR A 206 7.15 -8.83 -6.43
N LEU A 207 7.51 -7.55 -6.28
CA LEU A 207 7.60 -6.57 -7.34
C LEU A 207 8.93 -5.82 -7.23
N GLU A 208 9.81 -6.06 -8.19
CA GLU A 208 11.18 -5.54 -8.27
C GLU A 208 11.39 -5.00 -9.69
N ASN A 209 10.56 -4.02 -10.07
CA ASN A 209 10.49 -3.49 -11.44
C ASN A 209 11.37 -2.25 -11.60
N GLY A 210 11.88 -2.06 -12.82
CA GLY A 210 12.64 -0.90 -13.23
C GLY A 210 11.81 0.38 -13.25
N LYS A 211 12.48 1.47 -13.62
CA LYS A 211 12.08 2.86 -13.39
C LYS A 211 10.80 3.21 -14.18
N LYS A 212 10.03 4.18 -13.69
CA LYS A 212 8.81 4.67 -14.39
C LYS A 212 7.74 3.60 -14.63
N SER A 213 7.82 2.45 -13.95
CA SER A 213 6.83 1.39 -14.13
C SER A 213 5.48 1.80 -13.51
N ILE A 214 4.39 1.21 -13.98
CA ILE A 214 3.05 1.40 -13.41
C ILE A 214 2.56 0.04 -12.95
N VAL A 215 2.24 -0.10 -11.66
CA VAL A 215 1.95 -1.39 -11.03
C VAL A 215 0.60 -1.39 -10.34
N TYR A 216 -0.30 -2.28 -10.78
CA TYR A 216 -1.62 -2.49 -10.20
C TYR A 216 -1.72 -3.88 -9.57
N VAL A 217 -1.75 -3.93 -8.24
CA VAL A 217 -2.07 -5.14 -7.47
C VAL A 217 -3.49 -4.96 -6.94
N ASP A 218 -4.48 -5.50 -7.67
CA ASP A 218 -5.89 -5.15 -7.48
C ASP A 218 -6.78 -6.38 -7.20
N SER A 219 -7.52 -6.34 -6.09
CA SER A 219 -8.55 -7.34 -5.75
C SER A 219 -8.03 -8.79 -5.59
N ASN A 220 -6.76 -8.98 -5.21
CA ASN A 220 -6.18 -10.31 -4.95
C ASN A 220 -6.47 -10.79 -3.52
N TYR A 221 -6.41 -12.11 -3.31
CA TYR A 221 -6.33 -12.72 -1.99
C TYR A 221 -4.91 -13.23 -1.77
N VAL A 222 -4.23 -12.73 -0.74
CA VAL A 222 -2.81 -13.01 -0.49
C VAL A 222 -2.62 -13.49 0.94
N GLU A 223 -2.13 -14.71 1.11
CA GLU A 223 -1.50 -15.17 2.35
C GLU A 223 0.01 -14.81 2.23
N GLY A 224 0.60 -14.19 3.25
CA GLY A 224 1.97 -13.70 3.22
C GLY A 224 2.11 -12.19 2.94
N VAL A 225 2.90 -11.81 1.94
CA VAL A 225 3.33 -10.41 1.73
C VAL A 225 3.00 -9.89 0.32
N ILE A 226 2.58 -8.63 0.23
CA ILE A 226 2.73 -7.83 -1.00
C ILE A 226 3.96 -6.95 -0.80
N LYS A 227 5.07 -7.23 -1.48
CA LYS A 227 6.32 -6.47 -1.41
C LYS A 227 6.57 -5.76 -2.74
N ASN A 228 6.61 -4.44 -2.72
CA ASN A 228 7.06 -3.59 -3.82
C ASN A 228 8.37 -2.90 -3.45
N THR A 229 9.38 -3.08 -4.29
CA THR A 229 10.72 -2.47 -4.23
C THR A 229 11.14 -2.07 -5.65
N SER A 230 10.23 -1.44 -6.38
CA SER A 230 10.49 -0.92 -7.73
C SER A 230 11.30 0.38 -7.70
N GLY A 231 12.06 0.63 -8.77
CA GLY A 231 12.94 1.79 -8.90
C GLY A 231 12.22 3.13 -9.10
N VAL A 232 13.01 4.22 -9.14
CA VAL A 232 12.53 5.62 -9.19
C VAL A 232 11.40 5.89 -10.21
N GLU A 233 10.57 6.88 -9.89
CA GLU A 233 9.45 7.36 -10.70
C GLU A 233 8.35 6.31 -10.98
N THR A 234 8.33 5.17 -10.27
CA THR A 234 7.26 4.16 -10.35
C THR A 234 5.95 4.64 -9.71
N GLU A 235 4.80 4.28 -10.31
CA GLU A 235 3.46 4.46 -9.73
C GLU A 235 2.92 3.13 -9.16
N SER A 236 2.57 3.11 -7.86
CA SER A 236 1.99 1.94 -7.19
C SER A 236 0.48 2.09 -6.93
N TYR A 237 -0.30 1.07 -7.27
CA TYR A 237 -1.73 0.98 -7.00
C TYR A 237 -2.04 -0.36 -6.33
N LEU A 238 -1.87 -0.40 -5.00
CA LEU A 238 -2.08 -1.58 -4.17
C LEU A 238 -3.49 -1.52 -3.55
N ARG A 239 -4.49 -2.14 -4.18
CA ARG A 239 -5.90 -1.84 -3.91
C ARG A 239 -6.82 -3.05 -3.77
N PHE A 240 -7.83 -2.93 -2.92
CA PHE A 240 -8.91 -3.93 -2.76
C PHE A 240 -8.44 -5.35 -2.38
N ASN A 241 -7.17 -5.54 -2.01
CA ASN A 241 -6.64 -6.86 -1.70
C ASN A 241 -7.10 -7.32 -0.31
N ASN A 242 -7.31 -8.61 -0.14
CA ASN A 242 -7.48 -9.25 1.16
C ASN A 242 -6.15 -9.92 1.53
N VAL A 243 -5.44 -9.36 2.51
CA VAL A 243 -4.06 -9.74 2.84
C VAL A 243 -4.02 -10.34 4.24
N HIS A 244 -3.74 -11.63 4.34
CA HIS A 244 -3.38 -12.30 5.59
C HIS A 244 -1.85 -12.19 5.74
N GLY A 245 -1.40 -11.11 6.37
CA GLY A 245 0.00 -10.72 6.49
C GLY A 245 0.18 -9.22 6.34
N ARG A 246 1.00 -8.75 5.38
CA ARG A 246 1.37 -7.31 5.29
C ARG A 246 1.64 -6.79 3.88
N ILE A 247 1.61 -5.46 3.75
CA ILE A 247 2.06 -4.70 2.57
C ILE A 247 3.37 -3.97 2.92
N ILE A 248 4.37 -4.08 2.04
CA ILE A 248 5.60 -3.27 2.06
C ILE A 248 5.70 -2.55 0.72
N ASP A 249 5.73 -1.22 0.72
CA ASP A 249 5.94 -0.39 -0.47
C ASP A 249 7.18 0.50 -0.23
N SER A 250 8.31 0.11 -0.81
CA SER A 250 9.63 0.69 -0.56
C SER A 250 10.22 1.19 -1.87
N LEU A 251 9.79 2.37 -2.30
CA LEU A 251 10.12 2.94 -3.59
C LEU A 251 11.31 3.90 -3.49
N GLU A 252 12.17 3.90 -4.51
CA GLU A 252 13.26 4.88 -4.57
C GLU A 252 12.70 6.31 -4.68
N TYR A 253 13.42 7.26 -4.08
CA TYR A 253 13.01 8.66 -3.93
C TYR A 253 12.81 9.39 -5.29
N TRP A 254 12.10 10.53 -5.25
CA TRP A 254 11.68 11.38 -6.37
C TRP A 254 10.41 10.94 -7.13
N THR A 255 9.25 11.34 -6.60
CA THR A 255 8.13 11.86 -7.42
C THR A 255 7.48 13.07 -6.72
N ASP A 256 7.01 14.03 -7.50
CA ASP A 256 6.06 15.04 -7.02
C ASP A 256 4.65 14.43 -6.97
N TRP A 257 3.98 14.58 -5.82
CA TRP A 257 2.54 14.42 -5.64
C TRP A 257 1.94 13.01 -5.91
N ALA A 258 2.12 12.11 -4.94
CA ALA A 258 1.19 11.02 -4.63
C ALA A 258 0.87 10.02 -5.76
N SER A 259 1.89 9.61 -6.52
CA SER A 259 1.83 8.50 -7.50
C SER A 259 1.47 7.13 -6.90
N ASN A 260 1.59 6.98 -5.58
CA ASN A 260 1.52 5.70 -4.87
C ASN A 260 0.31 5.65 -3.92
N ILE A 261 -0.54 4.63 -4.09
CA ILE A 261 -1.85 4.54 -3.44
C ILE A 261 -2.09 3.14 -2.88
N ILE A 262 -2.23 3.06 -1.56
CA ILE A 262 -2.60 1.85 -0.82
C ILE A 262 -4.05 2.04 -0.35
N TYR A 263 -5.02 1.44 -1.06
CA TYR A 263 -6.44 1.81 -0.97
C TYR A 263 -7.43 0.65 -0.81
N LYS A 264 -8.31 0.73 0.20
CA LYS A 264 -9.39 -0.25 0.45
C LYS A 264 -8.93 -1.71 0.55
N ASN A 265 -7.69 -1.94 0.95
CA ASN A 265 -7.26 -3.29 1.32
C ASN A 265 -7.90 -3.67 2.66
N LYS A 266 -8.21 -4.95 2.82
CA LYS A 266 -8.42 -5.54 4.14
C LYS A 266 -7.14 -6.30 4.51
N ILE A 267 -6.55 -5.96 5.64
CA ILE A 267 -5.29 -6.54 6.11
C ILE A 267 -5.52 -7.12 7.49
N PHE A 268 -5.22 -8.41 7.66
CA PHE A 268 -5.14 -9.07 8.95
C PHE A 268 -3.67 -9.42 9.21
N TYR A 269 -3.07 -8.81 10.23
CA TYR A 269 -1.64 -8.91 10.51
C TYR A 269 -1.37 -9.54 11.89
N GLU A 270 -0.73 -10.70 11.89
CA GLU A 270 -0.26 -11.37 13.10
C GLU A 270 1.27 -11.47 13.07
N GLN A 271 1.95 -10.67 13.91
CA GLN A 271 3.40 -10.71 14.01
C GLN A 271 3.88 -11.84 14.92
N TYR A 272 4.14 -13.02 14.34
CA TYR A 272 4.66 -14.19 15.05
C TYR A 272 6.10 -14.03 15.60
N PHE A 273 6.89 -13.05 15.15
CA PHE A 273 8.31 -12.92 15.50
C PHE A 273 8.75 -11.51 15.95
N PRO A 274 9.65 -11.40 16.95
CA PRO A 274 9.83 -10.19 17.77
C PRO A 274 10.71 -9.07 17.16
N GLU A 275 10.44 -8.63 15.93
CA GLU A 275 11.12 -7.47 15.31
C GLU A 275 10.38 -6.14 15.60
N THR A 276 11.10 -5.09 16.03
CA THR A 276 10.48 -3.85 16.57
C THR A 276 10.00 -2.85 15.53
N THR A 277 10.22 -3.10 14.24
CA THR A 277 10.01 -2.13 13.15
C THR A 277 8.91 -2.54 12.16
N LEU A 278 8.32 -3.72 12.35
CA LEU A 278 7.36 -4.27 11.39
C LEU A 278 5.94 -3.73 11.61
N SER A 279 5.19 -3.66 10.51
CA SER A 279 3.83 -3.16 10.48
C SER A 279 3.00 -3.83 9.37
N ALA A 280 1.68 -3.73 9.48
CA ALA A 280 0.74 -4.27 8.51
C ALA A 280 0.78 -3.52 7.16
N ILE A 281 1.01 -2.21 7.19
CA ILE A 281 1.42 -1.39 6.03
C ILE A 281 2.70 -0.65 6.38
N GLN A 282 3.75 -0.89 5.60
CA GLN A 282 5.06 -0.28 5.75
C GLN A 282 5.43 0.46 4.45
N HIS A 283 5.60 1.78 4.51
CA HIS A 283 5.91 2.62 3.34
C HIS A 283 7.20 3.43 3.50
N TYR A 284 8.04 3.41 2.46
CA TYR A 284 9.28 4.19 2.39
C TYR A 284 9.44 4.95 1.07
N GLY A 285 10.01 6.16 1.16
CA GLY A 285 10.57 6.89 0.02
C GLY A 285 9.67 7.96 -0.57
N ALA A 286 9.09 7.66 -1.74
CA ALA A 286 8.22 8.57 -2.50
C ALA A 286 6.89 8.87 -1.78
N SER A 287 6.19 9.94 -2.20
CA SER A 287 4.89 10.35 -1.65
C SER A 287 3.83 9.24 -1.73
N VAL A 288 2.97 9.14 -0.71
CA VAL A 288 1.95 8.07 -0.59
C VAL A 288 0.59 8.56 -0.10
N GLY A 289 -0.48 7.95 -0.64
CA GLY A 289 -1.83 7.98 -0.08
C GLY A 289 -2.23 6.61 0.50
N ILE A 290 -2.45 6.52 1.81
CA ILE A 290 -2.96 5.33 2.49
C ILE A 290 -4.41 5.61 2.91
N LEU A 291 -5.37 5.02 2.19
CA LEU A 291 -6.75 5.52 2.12
C LEU A 291 -7.79 4.41 2.28
N ASP A 292 -8.78 4.62 3.15
CA ASP A 292 -9.97 3.77 3.29
C ASP A 292 -9.68 2.26 3.58
N ASN A 293 -8.52 1.91 4.15
CA ASN A 293 -8.16 0.51 4.46
C ASN A 293 -8.77 0.01 5.78
N GLN A 294 -9.08 -1.29 5.88
CA GLN A 294 -9.33 -1.98 7.14
C GLN A 294 -8.07 -2.73 7.56
N ILE A 295 -7.57 -2.49 8.77
CA ILE A 295 -6.35 -3.11 9.30
C ILE A 295 -6.65 -3.67 10.69
N ASP A 296 -6.71 -4.99 10.79
CA ASP A 296 -6.90 -5.74 12.04
C ASP A 296 -5.54 -6.37 12.41
N VAL A 297 -4.95 -5.98 13.55
CA VAL A 297 -3.61 -6.39 14.00
C VAL A 297 -3.70 -7.12 15.33
N ILE A 298 -3.09 -8.30 15.45
CA ILE A 298 -2.96 -9.00 16.74
C ILE A 298 -1.65 -8.62 17.43
N TYR A 299 -0.53 -8.56 16.71
CA TYR A 299 0.75 -8.12 17.26
C TYR A 299 1.49 -7.25 16.22
N GLY A 300 2.17 -6.20 16.68
CA GLY A 300 2.88 -5.26 15.80
C GLY A 300 2.18 -3.89 15.69
N SER A 301 2.69 -3.05 14.80
CA SER A 301 2.07 -1.75 14.47
C SER A 301 1.17 -1.87 13.23
N ALA A 302 0.16 -1.01 13.09
CA ALA A 302 -0.70 -1.06 11.91
C ALA A 302 -0.08 -0.34 10.71
N ILE A 303 0.33 0.92 10.84
CA ILE A 303 0.95 1.70 9.75
C ILE A 303 2.29 2.30 10.18
N ASN A 304 3.31 2.21 9.32
CA ASN A 304 4.60 2.89 9.45
C ASN A 304 4.96 3.56 8.12
N VAL A 305 5.08 4.90 8.10
CA VAL A 305 5.42 5.70 6.91
C VAL A 305 6.67 6.54 7.18
N VAL A 306 7.66 6.47 6.31
CA VAL A 306 8.83 7.36 6.32
C VAL A 306 9.11 7.88 4.90
N VAL A 307 8.81 9.15 4.65
CA VAL A 307 8.92 9.79 3.31
C VAL A 307 9.53 11.19 3.42
N GLU A 308 10.33 11.61 2.44
CA GLU A 308 10.91 12.98 2.42
C GLU A 308 9.93 14.03 1.85
N SER A 309 8.70 13.63 1.51
CA SER A 309 7.73 14.47 0.80
C SER A 309 6.37 14.49 1.50
N TYR A 310 5.35 13.83 0.95
CA TYR A 310 3.96 13.90 1.40
C TYR A 310 3.39 12.54 1.81
N ALA A 311 2.76 12.50 2.99
CA ALA A 311 2.00 11.36 3.49
C ALA A 311 0.52 11.75 3.74
N GLY A 312 -0.40 11.21 2.92
CA GLY A 312 -1.84 11.35 3.13
C GLY A 312 -2.43 10.09 3.73
N LEU A 313 -2.98 10.16 4.94
CA LEU A 313 -3.61 9.02 5.64
C LEU A 313 -5.06 9.36 5.97
N GLU A 314 -6.02 8.79 5.24
CA GLU A 314 -7.44 9.11 5.43
C GLU A 314 -8.38 7.91 5.54
N ARG A 315 -9.37 8.01 6.43
CA ARG A 315 -10.49 7.06 6.61
C ARG A 315 -10.08 5.59 6.83
N ASN A 316 -8.86 5.34 7.30
CA ASN A 316 -8.42 3.99 7.67
C ASN A 316 -9.08 3.59 8.99
N SER A 317 -9.52 2.33 9.08
CA SER A 317 -10.05 1.71 10.29
C SER A 317 -9.01 0.73 10.82
N ILE A 318 -8.43 1.06 11.98
CA ILE A 318 -7.33 0.33 12.60
C ILE A 318 -7.78 -0.25 13.94
N HIS A 319 -7.63 -1.57 14.09
CA HIS A 319 -7.72 -2.23 15.39
C HIS A 319 -6.41 -2.95 15.71
N ILE A 320 -5.89 -2.74 16.92
CA ILE A 320 -4.76 -3.48 17.49
C ILE A 320 -5.25 -4.20 18.76
N GLU A 321 -5.31 -5.52 18.72
CA GLU A 321 -5.62 -6.35 19.88
C GLU A 321 -4.36 -6.54 20.74
N ARG A 322 -4.24 -5.87 21.90
CA ARG A 322 -3.04 -6.00 22.76
C ARG A 322 -3.01 -7.30 23.60
N SER A 323 -3.31 -8.42 22.96
CA SER A 323 -3.77 -9.68 23.55
C SER A 323 -2.66 -10.73 23.77
N TYR A 324 -1.45 -10.35 24.20
CA TYR A 324 -0.41 -11.32 24.58
C TYR A 324 0.10 -11.15 26.01
N PRO A 325 0.12 -12.21 26.85
CA PRO A 325 0.63 -12.14 28.22
C PRO A 325 2.16 -11.97 28.29
N ASN A 326 2.86 -12.18 27.18
CA ASN A 326 4.32 -12.03 27.05
C ASN A 326 4.71 -10.97 26.00
N ALA A 327 3.91 -9.91 25.83
CA ALA A 327 4.33 -8.76 25.03
C ALA A 327 5.57 -8.11 25.67
N ASP A 328 6.66 -8.01 24.91
CA ASP A 328 7.93 -7.46 25.38
C ASP A 328 7.77 -5.97 25.73
N SER A 329 7.86 -5.64 27.01
CA SER A 329 7.62 -4.29 27.54
C SER A 329 8.69 -3.26 27.16
N SER A 330 9.74 -3.65 26.44
CA SER A 330 10.67 -2.71 25.79
C SER A 330 10.15 -2.17 24.45
N LYS A 331 8.99 -2.65 23.97
CA LYS A 331 8.45 -2.36 22.64
C LYS A 331 7.26 -1.43 22.69
N VAL A 332 7.08 -0.73 21.57
CA VAL A 332 6.04 0.26 21.37
C VAL A 332 5.32 -0.06 20.07
N TYR A 333 4.01 -0.31 20.14
CA TYR A 333 3.15 -0.57 19.00
C TYR A 333 2.33 0.68 18.65
N TYR A 334 2.31 1.03 17.37
CA TYR A 334 1.68 2.25 16.86
C TYR A 334 0.45 1.92 16.00
N GLY A 335 -0.66 2.64 16.20
CA GLY A 335 -1.73 2.70 15.21
C GLY A 335 -1.19 3.30 13.90
N MET A 336 -0.59 4.49 14.00
CA MET A 336 0.20 5.08 12.92
C MET A 336 1.53 5.61 13.46
N LYS A 337 2.64 5.28 12.79
CA LYS A 337 3.92 5.96 12.92
C LYS A 337 4.22 6.68 11.61
N ILE A 338 4.39 8.00 11.67
CA ILE A 338 4.55 8.85 10.49
C ILE A 338 5.78 9.73 10.67
N ILE A 339 6.69 9.70 9.70
CA ILE A 339 7.83 10.59 9.56
C ILE A 339 7.78 11.19 8.14
N SER A 340 7.49 12.48 8.01
CA SER A 340 7.24 13.09 6.70
C SER A 340 7.40 14.61 6.69
N ASN A 341 7.97 15.23 5.66
CA ASN A 341 8.06 16.70 5.60
C ASN A 341 6.65 17.35 5.67
N LYS A 342 5.68 16.84 4.89
CA LYS A 342 4.26 17.20 5.04
C LYS A 342 3.38 15.96 5.25
N CYS A 343 2.38 16.05 6.14
CA CYS A 343 1.30 15.06 6.20
C CYS A 343 -0.10 15.65 6.33
N GLU A 344 -1.09 14.85 5.93
CA GLU A 344 -2.51 15.11 6.15
C GLU A 344 -3.17 13.83 6.70
N ILE A 345 -3.70 13.90 7.92
CA ILE A 345 -4.24 12.75 8.65
C ILE A 345 -5.72 13.01 8.93
N ARG A 346 -6.65 12.38 8.20
CA ARG A 346 -8.08 12.72 8.26
C ARG A 346 -9.02 11.55 8.51
N GLN A 347 -9.99 11.73 9.41
CA GLN A 347 -11.15 10.84 9.56
C GLN A 347 -10.80 9.36 9.86
N ASN A 348 -9.60 9.09 10.38
CA ASN A 348 -9.19 7.72 10.70
C ASN A 348 -9.78 7.28 12.05
N PHE A 349 -10.09 6.00 12.17
CA PHE A 349 -10.52 5.37 13.43
C PHE A 349 -9.41 4.42 13.91
N ILE A 350 -8.91 4.63 15.12
CA ILE A 350 -7.79 3.88 15.68
C ILE A 350 -8.16 3.37 17.08
N ARG A 351 -8.10 2.04 17.27
CA ARG A 351 -8.37 1.39 18.57
C ARG A 351 -7.30 0.39 18.96
N GLY A 352 -6.58 0.68 20.04
CA GLY A 352 -5.49 -0.13 20.60
C GLY A 352 -4.09 0.42 20.28
N GLY A 353 -3.07 -0.32 20.68
CA GLY A 353 -1.66 0.09 20.59
C GLY A 353 -1.20 0.95 21.78
N ASP A 354 0.12 1.06 21.92
CA ASP A 354 0.77 1.92 22.91
C ASP A 354 0.55 3.40 22.59
N PHE A 355 0.69 3.76 21.31
CA PHE A 355 0.34 5.06 20.77
C PHE A 355 -0.68 4.89 19.65
N GLY A 356 -1.75 5.68 19.67
CA GLY A 356 -2.68 5.75 18.54
C GLY A 356 -1.99 6.35 17.32
N ILE A 357 -1.33 7.49 17.49
CA ILE A 357 -0.48 8.12 16.47
C ILE A 357 0.85 8.58 17.09
N TYR A 358 1.96 8.30 16.40
CA TYR A 358 3.24 8.98 16.58
C TYR A 358 3.56 9.76 15.31
N LEU A 359 3.62 11.08 15.41
CA LEU A 359 3.79 12.00 14.30
C LEU A 359 5.09 12.81 14.42
N ASN A 360 5.95 12.69 13.42
CA ASN A 360 7.11 13.55 13.21
C ASN A 360 7.05 14.22 11.83
N SER A 361 6.86 15.53 11.76
CA SER A 361 6.63 16.21 10.47
C SER A 361 6.87 17.73 10.54
N GLU A 362 7.44 18.33 9.49
CA GLU A 362 7.62 19.80 9.46
C GLU A 362 6.28 20.54 9.42
N SER A 363 5.28 19.98 8.72
CA SER A 363 3.93 20.54 8.57
C SER A 363 2.84 19.46 8.55
N SER A 364 1.88 19.55 9.47
CA SER A 364 0.75 18.60 9.57
C SER A 364 -0.63 19.26 9.55
N PHE A 365 -1.61 18.52 9.03
CA PHE A 365 -3.04 18.82 9.18
C PHE A 365 -3.76 17.57 9.67
N VAL A 366 -4.32 17.62 10.88
CA VAL A 366 -4.86 16.44 11.58
C VAL A 366 -6.31 16.71 11.96
N ASP A 367 -7.24 16.02 11.31
CA ASP A 367 -8.65 16.42 11.22
C ASP A 367 -9.63 15.26 11.43
N ARG A 368 -10.61 15.42 12.34
CA ARG A 368 -11.72 14.48 12.55
C ARG A 368 -11.33 13.02 12.86
N ASN A 369 -10.12 12.78 13.37
CA ASN A 369 -9.70 11.42 13.74
C ASN A 369 -10.32 11.00 15.07
N GLN A 370 -10.60 9.71 15.22
CA GLN A 370 -11.08 9.09 16.45
C GLN A 370 -10.05 8.07 16.94
N ILE A 371 -9.48 8.31 18.12
CA ILE A 371 -8.32 7.58 18.63
C ILE A 371 -8.61 7.07 20.05
N ASN A 372 -8.36 5.79 20.31
CA ASN A 372 -8.53 5.15 21.60
C ASN A 372 -7.38 4.14 21.84
N SER A 373 -6.40 4.50 22.67
CA SER A 373 -5.13 3.77 22.83
C SER A 373 -4.58 3.96 24.27
N GLU A 374 -3.34 3.50 24.57
CA GLU A 374 -2.77 3.70 25.93
C GLU A 374 -2.31 5.16 26.14
N CYS A 375 -1.48 5.67 25.24
CA CYS A 375 -1.26 7.09 24.95
C CYS A 375 -2.01 7.43 23.64
N GLY A 376 -2.67 8.58 23.58
CA GLY A 376 -3.50 8.95 22.42
C GLY A 376 -2.66 9.30 21.20
N MET A 377 -1.96 10.43 21.25
CA MET A 377 -1.07 10.89 20.18
C MET A 377 0.20 11.55 20.72
N TYR A 378 1.34 11.29 20.07
CA TYR A 378 2.56 12.07 20.19
C TYR A 378 2.75 12.90 18.91
N THR A 379 3.11 14.18 19.05
CA THR A 379 3.52 15.02 17.93
C THR A 379 4.67 15.97 18.30
N ASN A 380 5.66 16.10 17.42
CA ASN A 380 6.59 17.25 17.40
C ASN A 380 6.33 18.16 16.18
N SER A 381 5.21 17.97 15.48
CA SER A 381 4.92 18.61 14.20
C SER A 381 4.21 19.94 14.35
N ASN A 382 4.66 20.94 13.59
CA ASN A 382 3.93 22.19 13.49
C ASN A 382 2.66 21.98 12.65
N GLY A 383 1.48 22.25 13.21
CA GLY A 383 0.26 21.79 12.57
C GLY A 383 -1.05 22.40 13.03
N ASP A 384 -2.06 22.13 12.23
CA ASP A 384 -3.45 22.51 12.44
C ASP A 384 -4.25 21.25 12.82
N PHE A 385 -4.86 21.27 14.02
CA PHE A 385 -5.52 20.14 14.67
C PHE A 385 -7.00 20.46 14.93
N PHE A 386 -7.91 19.81 14.21
CA PHE A 386 -9.33 20.15 14.22
C PHE A 386 -10.26 18.95 14.41
N GLU A 387 -11.31 19.13 15.23
CA GLU A 387 -12.43 18.17 15.35
C GLU A 387 -12.04 16.72 15.74
N ASN A 388 -10.82 16.50 16.26
CA ASN A 388 -10.36 15.16 16.66
C ASN A 388 -10.94 14.76 18.01
N ILE A 389 -11.19 13.47 18.21
CA ILE A 389 -11.61 12.87 19.48
C ILE A 389 -10.53 11.87 19.89
N ILE A 390 -9.80 12.18 20.96
CA ILE A 390 -8.65 11.38 21.42
C ILE A 390 -8.87 10.95 22.87
N PHE A 391 -8.90 9.63 23.08
CA PHE A 391 -9.00 8.97 24.37
C PHE A 391 -7.73 8.18 24.68
N ALA A 392 -7.12 8.43 25.84
CA ALA A 392 -5.97 7.69 26.34
C ALA A 392 -6.31 6.95 27.64
N SER A 393 -6.17 5.62 27.58
CA SER A 393 -6.59 4.68 28.63
C SER A 393 -5.60 4.49 29.79
N LYS A 394 -4.38 5.05 29.69
CA LYS A 394 -3.33 4.94 30.74
C LYS A 394 -2.41 6.15 30.86
N GLU A 395 -2.15 6.83 29.75
CA GLU A 395 -1.16 7.90 29.64
C GLU A 395 -1.87 9.22 29.25
N GLU A 396 -1.18 10.12 28.55
CA GLU A 396 -1.74 11.39 28.05
C GLU A 396 -2.55 11.21 26.76
N ALA A 397 -3.60 12.01 26.55
CA ALA A 397 -4.33 12.00 25.27
C ALA A 397 -3.52 12.66 24.14
N LEU A 398 -2.79 13.75 24.43
CA LEU A 398 -1.88 14.36 23.47
C LEU A 398 -0.57 14.81 24.15
N VAL A 399 0.56 14.35 23.60
CA VAL A 399 1.90 14.87 23.91
C VAL A 399 2.39 15.76 22.77
N VAL A 400 2.75 17.00 23.07
CA VAL A 400 3.30 18.00 22.13
C VAL A 400 4.75 18.31 22.48
N ASP A 401 5.67 18.02 21.57
CA ASP A 401 7.12 18.17 21.76
C ASP A 401 7.68 19.35 20.95
N GLY A 402 7.79 20.51 21.59
CA GLY A 402 8.44 21.71 21.04
C GLY A 402 7.80 22.37 19.81
N ALA A 403 6.59 21.93 19.41
CA ALA A 403 5.89 22.36 18.19
C ALA A 403 4.95 23.56 18.40
N ALA A 404 4.72 24.34 17.34
CA ALA A 404 3.67 25.37 17.28
C ALA A 404 2.43 24.86 16.53
N GLY A 405 1.23 25.24 16.95
CA GLY A 405 0.02 24.76 16.26
C GLY A 405 -1.29 25.38 16.72
N ARG A 406 -2.32 25.17 15.90
CA ARG A 406 -3.71 25.54 16.18
C ARG A 406 -4.49 24.31 16.60
N PHE A 407 -5.24 24.44 17.67
CA PHE A 407 -6.10 23.38 18.18
C PHE A 407 -7.50 23.95 18.40
N SER A 408 -8.49 23.54 17.61
CA SER A 408 -9.89 23.96 17.80
C SER A 408 -10.88 22.80 17.65
N ASN A 409 -11.98 22.86 18.42
CA ASN A 409 -13.08 21.89 18.39
C ASN A 409 -12.68 20.43 18.69
N ASN A 410 -11.51 20.18 19.29
CA ASN A 410 -11.06 18.81 19.63
C ASN A 410 -11.59 18.37 21.01
N SER A 411 -11.67 17.06 21.24
CA SER A 411 -11.92 16.46 22.56
C SER A 411 -10.75 15.59 22.98
N PHE A 412 -10.13 15.91 24.12
CA PHE A 412 -8.98 15.21 24.67
C PHE A 412 -9.35 14.66 26.06
N THR A 413 -9.44 13.34 26.18
CA THR A 413 -9.73 12.64 27.43
C THR A 413 -8.56 11.72 27.76
N GLY A 414 -7.78 12.04 28.80
CA GLY A 414 -6.56 11.30 29.13
C GLY A 414 -6.44 10.96 30.60
N HIS A 415 -5.86 9.81 30.91
CA HIS A 415 -5.80 9.26 32.26
C HIS A 415 -4.85 10.05 33.18
N ARG A 416 -3.66 10.46 32.67
CA ARG A 416 -2.68 11.28 33.41
C ARG A 416 -2.76 12.78 33.14
N SER A 417 -3.00 13.16 31.89
CA SER A 417 -3.39 14.51 31.49
C SER A 417 -4.14 14.46 30.16
N SER A 418 -4.96 15.48 29.88
CA SER A 418 -5.56 15.63 28.53
C SER A 418 -4.47 16.02 27.54
N ILE A 419 -3.62 16.99 27.90
CA ILE A 419 -2.47 17.43 27.11
C ILE A 419 -1.22 17.52 27.99
N LYS A 420 -0.08 17.12 27.43
CA LYS A 420 1.25 17.37 27.98
C LYS A 420 2.13 18.07 26.94
N ILE A 421 2.77 19.16 27.34
CA ILE A 421 3.65 19.96 26.48
C ILE A 421 5.08 19.83 27.01
N ILE A 422 5.98 19.29 26.20
CA ILE A 422 7.40 19.12 26.53
C ILE A 422 8.27 19.97 25.58
N ASN A 423 9.49 20.30 25.98
CA ASN A 423 10.47 21.05 25.18
C ASN A 423 9.95 22.39 24.60
N ALA A 424 9.06 23.10 25.33
CA ALA A 424 8.58 24.44 24.98
C ALA A 424 9.71 25.49 24.74
N LYS A 425 10.95 25.16 25.10
CA LYS A 425 12.19 25.89 24.76
C LYS A 425 12.43 26.07 23.25
N ASN A 426 11.91 25.19 22.39
CA ASN A 426 12.08 25.29 20.93
C ASN A 426 11.20 26.38 20.31
N LEU A 427 10.30 26.97 21.09
CA LEU A 427 9.33 27.99 20.67
C LEU A 427 9.94 29.40 20.52
N VAL A 428 11.23 29.49 20.19
CA VAL A 428 12.02 30.74 20.23
C VAL A 428 11.51 31.74 19.19
N THR A 429 10.94 32.85 19.68
CA THR A 429 10.66 34.09 18.92
C THR A 429 9.59 34.04 17.81
N ASN A 430 8.55 33.19 17.93
CA ASN A 430 7.17 33.43 17.42
C ASN A 430 6.22 32.21 17.55
N ASN A 431 6.75 31.05 17.94
CA ASN A 431 6.07 29.77 17.88
C ASN A 431 5.10 29.56 19.07
N VAL A 432 3.86 30.02 18.94
CA VAL A 432 2.81 29.85 19.97
C VAL A 432 2.09 28.49 19.84
N ILE A 433 1.63 27.94 20.97
CA ILE A 433 0.62 26.87 21.00
C ILE A 433 -0.74 27.53 21.28
N ASP A 434 -1.68 27.40 20.35
CA ASP A 434 -2.96 28.13 20.35
C ASP A 434 -4.15 27.16 20.42
N PHE A 435 -4.54 26.80 21.64
CA PHE A 435 -5.82 26.15 21.97
C PHE A 435 -6.98 27.15 22.05
N GLY A 436 -6.83 28.40 21.60
CA GLY A 436 -7.95 29.34 21.48
C GLY A 436 -7.58 30.77 21.87
N GLY A 437 -7.93 31.73 21.01
CA GLY A 437 -7.80 33.16 21.28
C GLY A 437 -6.36 33.70 21.35
N GLY A 438 -5.39 32.98 20.78
CA GLY A 438 -4.01 33.41 20.59
C GLY A 438 -3.71 33.99 19.21
N SER A 439 -2.42 34.12 18.91
CA SER A 439 -1.89 34.77 17.71
C SER A 439 -2.11 34.00 16.40
N PHE A 440 -2.54 32.74 16.45
CA PHE A 440 -2.85 31.95 15.26
C PHE A 440 -4.35 31.95 14.90
N ASN A 441 -5.17 32.73 15.61
CA ASN A 441 -6.63 32.77 15.43
C ASN A 441 -7.31 31.40 15.61
N SER A 442 -6.82 30.58 16.55
CA SER A 442 -7.56 29.39 16.97
C SER A 442 -8.91 29.78 17.59
N TYR A 443 -9.96 29.03 17.27
CA TYR A 443 -11.32 29.29 17.76
C TYR A 443 -11.53 28.83 19.21
N GLY A 444 -10.67 27.96 19.74
CA GLY A 444 -10.92 27.26 20.99
C GLY A 444 -11.99 26.17 20.81
N ASN A 445 -12.96 26.12 21.71
CA ASN A 445 -13.98 25.07 21.83
C ASN A 445 -13.39 23.65 21.98
N ASN A 446 -12.15 23.51 22.46
CA ASN A 446 -11.62 22.22 22.84
C ASN A 446 -12.23 21.79 24.17
N ILE A 447 -12.42 20.49 24.34
CA ILE A 447 -12.86 19.86 25.59
C ILE A 447 -11.65 19.11 26.15
N PHE A 448 -11.23 19.48 27.35
CA PHE A 448 -10.20 18.75 28.10
C PHE A 448 -10.86 18.02 29.26
N ILE A 449 -10.61 16.72 29.39
CA ILE A 449 -11.02 15.90 30.52
C ILE A 449 -9.79 15.11 31.00
N CYS A 450 -9.53 15.11 32.30
CA CYS A 450 -8.55 14.22 32.93
C CYS A 450 -9.15 13.48 34.13
N GLU A 451 -8.70 12.25 34.36
CA GLU A 451 -9.21 11.38 35.43
C GLU A 451 -8.40 11.46 36.73
N LEU A 452 -7.06 11.55 36.66
CA LEU A 452 -6.16 11.47 37.82
C LEU A 452 -5.13 12.61 37.95
N GLY A 453 -5.17 13.60 37.06
CA GLY A 453 -4.19 14.69 37.02
C GLY A 453 -4.73 15.95 36.33
N PHE A 454 -3.83 16.89 36.05
CA PHE A 454 -4.15 18.15 35.40
C PHE A 454 -4.58 17.94 33.93
N ASN A 455 -5.56 18.71 33.47
CA ASN A 455 -5.99 18.72 32.07
C ASN A 455 -4.85 19.17 31.13
N VAL A 456 -4.06 20.17 31.52
CA VAL A 456 -2.86 20.64 30.79
C VAL A 456 -1.63 20.62 31.69
N VAL A 457 -0.60 19.88 31.28
CA VAL A 457 0.71 19.82 31.96
C VAL A 457 1.79 20.47 31.09
N VAL A 458 2.54 21.43 31.64
CA VAL A 458 3.66 22.10 30.97
C VAL A 458 5.00 21.66 31.57
N GLU A 459 5.88 21.07 30.76
CA GLU A 459 7.27 20.75 31.14
C GLU A 459 8.26 21.63 30.35
N SER A 460 8.79 22.67 31.02
CA SER A 460 9.84 23.55 30.50
C SER A 460 11.20 23.16 31.09
N CYS A 461 12.25 23.26 30.27
CA CYS A 461 13.63 23.05 30.66
C CYS A 461 14.50 24.29 30.38
N SER A 462 13.92 25.49 30.39
CA SER A 462 14.57 26.74 29.96
C SER A 462 14.17 27.96 30.77
N SER A 463 15.05 28.96 30.81
CA SER A 463 14.87 30.25 31.50
C SER A 463 13.97 31.27 30.77
N THR A 464 13.41 30.91 29.62
CA THR A 464 12.47 31.74 28.85
C THR A 464 11.05 31.22 28.99
N VAL A 465 10.16 32.04 29.54
CA VAL A 465 8.73 31.74 29.72
C VAL A 465 7.99 32.03 28.42
N SER A 466 7.38 31.01 27.82
CA SER A 466 6.47 31.15 26.67
C SER A 466 5.04 31.40 27.14
N THR A 467 4.16 31.86 26.24
CA THR A 467 2.71 31.89 26.48
C THR A 467 1.99 30.87 25.62
N ILE A 468 1.21 30.01 26.27
CA ILE A 468 0.23 29.11 25.64
C ILE A 468 -1.13 29.81 25.71
N PHE A 469 -1.96 29.75 24.66
CA PHE A 469 -3.30 30.34 24.67
C PHE A 469 -4.35 29.23 24.72
N ALA A 470 -5.34 29.37 25.60
CA ALA A 470 -6.34 28.33 25.86
C ALA A 470 -7.72 28.92 26.20
N LYS A 471 -8.18 29.90 25.42
CA LYS A 471 -9.47 30.57 25.63
C LYS A 471 -10.63 29.82 24.99
N TYR A 472 -11.82 29.96 25.59
CA TYR A 472 -13.08 29.38 25.13
C TYR A 472 -13.08 27.84 25.09
N ASN A 473 -12.37 27.21 26.03
CA ASN A 473 -12.33 25.76 26.17
C ASN A 473 -13.17 25.29 27.37
N LYS A 474 -13.60 24.02 27.32
CA LYS A 474 -14.26 23.33 28.44
C LYS A 474 -13.24 22.50 29.22
N TRP A 475 -13.34 22.57 30.54
CA TRP A 475 -12.38 22.01 31.50
C TRP A 475 -13.09 21.04 32.47
N ASN A 476 -12.36 20.48 33.45
CA ASN A 476 -12.97 19.66 34.49
C ASN A 476 -13.72 20.56 35.50
N HIS A 477 -13.16 21.72 35.83
CA HIS A 477 -13.74 22.71 36.72
C HIS A 477 -14.37 23.89 35.97
N ASN A 478 -15.24 24.65 36.67
CA ASN A 478 -16.07 25.70 36.06
C ASN A 478 -15.80 27.13 36.59
N THR A 479 -14.79 27.32 37.44
CA THR A 479 -14.35 28.66 37.89
C THR A 479 -12.90 28.91 37.52
N GLU A 480 -12.54 30.18 37.30
CA GLU A 480 -11.17 30.57 36.94
C GLU A 480 -10.15 30.19 38.02
N SER A 481 -10.54 30.22 39.30
CA SER A 481 -9.70 29.80 40.42
C SER A 481 -9.45 28.29 40.43
N ASP A 482 -10.52 27.50 40.32
CA ASP A 482 -10.41 26.02 40.37
C ASP A 482 -9.63 25.49 39.15
N ILE A 483 -9.82 26.08 37.97
CA ILE A 483 -9.07 25.71 36.75
C ILE A 483 -7.58 26.00 36.90
N ASN A 484 -7.22 27.14 37.52
CA ASN A 484 -5.83 27.51 37.78
C ASN A 484 -5.18 26.68 38.91
N GLU A 485 -5.95 26.09 39.82
CA GLU A 485 -5.43 25.28 40.94
C GLU A 485 -5.38 23.77 40.63
N PHE A 486 -6.28 23.27 39.76
CA PHE A 486 -6.47 21.81 39.57
C PHE A 486 -6.42 21.32 38.11
N ASP A 487 -6.68 22.16 37.11
CA ASP A 487 -6.76 21.72 35.70
C ASP A 487 -5.52 22.09 34.87
N ILE A 488 -4.66 22.99 35.37
CA ILE A 488 -3.47 23.48 34.69
C ILE A 488 -2.26 23.36 35.64
N TYR A 489 -1.14 22.81 35.16
CA TYR A 489 0.16 22.84 35.85
C TYR A 489 1.18 23.64 35.03
N ASP A 490 1.54 24.83 35.51
CA ASP A 490 2.27 25.84 34.72
C ASP A 490 3.23 26.74 35.53
N GLY A 491 3.61 27.89 34.96
CA GLY A 491 4.50 28.88 35.58
C GLY A 491 4.04 29.45 36.92
N ASN A 492 2.77 29.27 37.30
CA ASN A 492 2.26 29.60 38.63
C ASN A 492 2.72 28.59 39.69
N ASP A 493 2.65 27.30 39.40
CA ASP A 493 3.06 26.21 40.29
C ASP A 493 4.58 26.13 40.45
N GLN A 494 5.29 26.27 39.33
CA GLN A 494 6.75 26.16 39.29
C GLN A 494 7.38 27.28 38.43
N PRO A 495 8.03 28.27 39.05
CA PRO A 495 8.75 29.32 38.35
C PRO A 495 9.78 28.77 37.36
N GLY A 496 9.58 29.05 36.07
CA GLY A 496 10.38 28.53 34.95
C GLY A 496 9.58 27.71 33.93
N LEU A 497 8.36 27.29 34.27
CA LEU A 497 7.38 26.78 33.30
C LEU A 497 6.77 27.90 32.45
N SER A 498 6.06 27.55 31.37
CA SER A 498 5.35 28.53 30.53
C SER A 498 4.07 29.01 31.21
N ILE A 499 3.52 30.16 30.81
CA ILE A 499 2.24 30.68 31.32
C ILE A 499 1.11 30.28 30.37
N VAL A 500 0.00 29.78 30.90
CA VAL A 500 -1.22 29.46 30.15
C VAL A 500 -2.23 30.62 30.26
N ASN A 501 -2.46 31.30 29.15
CA ASN A 501 -3.46 32.36 28.99
C ASN A 501 -4.82 31.73 28.62
N PHE A 502 -5.52 31.20 29.63
CA PHE A 502 -6.82 30.56 29.47
C PHE A 502 -7.99 31.53 29.63
N MET A 503 -9.19 31.05 29.27
CA MET A 503 -10.48 31.65 29.63
C MET A 503 -11.53 30.54 29.55
N PRO A 504 -12.27 30.23 30.63
CA PRO A 504 -13.26 29.15 30.59
C PRO A 504 -14.41 29.46 29.62
N PHE A 505 -14.91 28.42 28.96
CA PHE A 505 -16.24 28.45 28.38
C PHE A 505 -17.27 28.22 29.49
N ILE A 506 -18.07 29.24 29.79
CA ILE A 506 -19.14 29.19 30.80
C ILE A 506 -20.48 29.01 30.05
N GLU A 507 -21.20 27.93 30.37
CA GLU A 507 -22.53 27.58 29.83
C GLU A 507 -23.68 28.32 30.52
#